data_AF-A0A376PNR3-F1
#
_entry.id   AF-A0A376PNR3-F1
#
_cell.length_a   1.000
_cell.length_b   1.000
_cell.length_c   1.000
_cell.angle_alpha   90.00
_cell.angle_beta   90.00
_cell.angle_gamma   90.00
#
_symmetry.space_group_name_H-M   'P 1'
#
loop_
_entity.id
_entity.type
_entity.pdbx_description
1 polymer ?
#
loop_
_entity_poly.entity_id
_entity_poly.type
_entity_poly.pdbx_seq_one_letter_code
_entity_poly.pdbx_strand_id
1 'polypeptide(L)' 'MAKKVSKFFRIGVEGDTCDGRIISSNDIQEMAGIV' A
#
# COMPACT_ATOMS: atom_id res chain seq x y z
N MET A 1 14.79 13.95 26.39
CA MET A 1 14.92 13.11 25.18
C MET A 1 13.61 13.16 24.41
N ALA A 2 13.58 13.73 23.21
CA ALA A 2 12.41 13.62 22.34
C ALA A 2 12.35 12.18 21.79
N LYS A 3 11.28 11.45 22.11
CA LYS A 3 11.06 10.09 21.61
C LYS A 3 10.98 10.17 20.09
N LYS A 4 11.89 9.49 19.38
CA LYS A 4 11.84 9.41 17.92
C LYS A 4 10.56 8.64 17.53
N VAL A 5 9.56 9.33 17.00
CA VAL A 5 8.35 8.72 16.47
C VAL A 5 8.54 8.59 14.97
N SER A 6 8.79 7.38 14.48
CA SER A 6 8.68 7.10 13.05
C SER A 6 7.20 7.03 12.68
N LYS A 7 6.81 7.75 11.64
CA LYS A 7 5.48 7.62 11.01
C LYS A 7 5.68 6.75 9.78
N PHE A 8 4.93 5.65 9.71
CA PHE A 8 4.92 4.77 8.55
C PHE A 8 3.76 5.18 7.65
N PHE A 9 4.03 5.27 6.36
CA PHE A 9 3.02 5.49 5.32
C PHE A 9 2.96 4.25 4.45
N ARG A 10 1.76 3.88 3.99
CA ARG A 10 1.54 2.80 3.03
C ARG A 10 1.21 3.44 1.68
N ILE A 11 1.85 2.98 0.60
CA ILE A 11 1.61 3.46 -0.76
C ILE A 11 1.24 2.25 -1.61
N GLY A 12 0.02 2.26 -2.14
CA GLY A 12 -0.40 1.35 -3.21
C GLY A 12 -0.26 2.04 -4.55
N VAL A 13 0.20 1.31 -5.57
CA VAL A 13 0.31 1.80 -6.95
C VAL A 13 -0.41 0.80 -7.84
N GLU A 14 -1.34 1.29 -8.65
CA GLU A 14 -2.07 0.49 -9.62
C GLU A 14 -1.20 0.20 -10.85
N GLY A 15 -1.40 -0.97 -11.46
CA GLY A 15 -0.77 -1.33 -12.73
C GLY A 15 -0.20 -2.74 -12.81
N ASP A 16 0.50 -2.98 -13.91
CA ASP A 16 1.15 -4.25 -14.20
C ASP A 16 2.44 -4.38 -13.40
N THR A 17 2.57 -5.52 -12.73
CA THR A 17 3.75 -5.87 -11.94
C THR A 17 4.77 -6.60 -12.79
N CYS A 18 6.04 -6.60 -12.34
CA CYS A 18 7.11 -7.31 -13.03
C CYS A 18 6.90 -8.84 -13.09
N ASP A 19 6.02 -9.38 -12.25
CA ASP A 19 5.60 -10.78 -12.25
C ASP A 19 4.27 -11.02 -12.98
N GLY A 20 3.77 -10.04 -13.72
CA GLY A 20 2.64 -10.18 -14.65
C GLY A 20 1.26 -10.19 -13.99
N ARG A 21 1.17 -9.88 -12.69
CA ARG A 21 -0.12 -9.60 -12.03
C ARG A 21 -0.52 -8.15 -12.29
N ILE A 22 -1.83 -7.92 -12.40
CA ILE A 22 -2.39 -6.57 -12.43
C ILE A 22 -2.89 -6.25 -11.03
N ILE A 23 -2.43 -5.13 -10.46
CA ILE A 23 -2.93 -4.60 -9.19
C ILE A 23 -3.94 -3.50 -9.51
N SER A 24 -5.20 -3.71 -9.14
CA SER A 24 -6.27 -2.72 -9.28
C SER A 24 -6.49 -1.91 -8.01
N SER A 25 -7.27 -0.84 -8.11
CA SER A 25 -7.69 -0.01 -6.97
C SER A 25 -8.36 -0.82 -5.86
N ASN A 26 -9.15 -1.83 -6.25
CA ASN A 26 -9.90 -2.64 -5.30
C ASN A 26 -8.95 -3.53 -4.47
N ASP A 27 -7.93 -4.10 -5.11
CA ASP A 27 -6.91 -4.90 -4.43
C ASP A 27 -6.16 -4.06 -3.37
N ILE A 28 -5.87 -2.80 -3.70
CA ILE A 28 -5.19 -1.86 -2.79
C ILE A 28 -6.09 -1.54 -1.58
N GLN A 29 -7.39 -1.36 -1.78
CA GLN A 29 -8.34 -1.06 -0.70
C GLN A 29 -8.50 -2.26 0.26
N GLU A 30 -8.58 -3.47 -0.28
CA GLU A 30 -8.62 -4.70 0.52
C GLU A 30 -7.32 -4.88 1.33
N MET A 31 -6.14 -4.65 0.72
CA MET A 31 -4.86 -4.67 1.42
C MET A 31 -4.73 -3.58 2.49
N ALA A 32 -5.36 -2.43 2.28
CA ALA A 32 -5.40 -1.35 3.25
C ALA A 32 -6.32 -1.68 4.45
N GLY A 33 -7.18 -2.70 4.33
CA GLY A 33 -8.20 -3.03 5.32
C GLY A 33 -9.31 -1.97 5.38
N ILE A 34 -9.52 -1.25 4.28
CA ILE A 34 -10.56 -0.24 4.13
C ILE A 34 -11.64 -0.88 3.27
N VAL A 35 -12.55 -1.60 3.92
CA VAL A 35 -13.78 -2.16 3.33
C VAL A 35 -14.99 -1.65 4.10
#